data_AF-A0A957X572-F1
#
_entry.id   AF-A0A957X572-F1
#
_cell.length_a   1.000
_cell.length_b   1.000
_cell.length_c   1.000
_cell.angle_alpha   90.00
_cell.angle_beta   90.00
_cell.angle_gamma   90.00
#
_symmetry.space_group_name_H-M   'P 1'
#
loop_
_entity.id
_entity.type
_entity.pdbx_description
1 polymer ?
#
loop_
_entity_poly.entity_id
_entity_poly.type
_entity_poly.pdbx_seq_one_letter_code
_entity_poly.pdbx_strand_id
1 'polypeptide(L)'
;MNTVQEKNPTLAAILSVLINGLGQIYNGQVGKGIQIIGIQIINALLTSIFIGFFTGAIVYIWSVYDAYTVAKQFNEQNQQQFLANTKQCPRCAERVNIDAKVCRYCNHEFTPAKV
;
A
#
# COMPACT_ATOMS: atom_id res chain seq x y z
N MET A 1 18.64 5.29 2.94
CA MET A 1 17.62 5.66 3.94
C MET A 1 16.28 5.52 3.22
N ASN A 2 15.63 4.36 3.34
CA ASN A 2 14.36 4.10 2.65
C ASN A 2 13.25 4.81 3.42
N THR A 3 12.82 5.95 2.91
CA THR A 3 11.68 6.69 3.45
C THR A 3 10.45 5.80 3.32
N VAL A 4 9.85 5.39 4.44
CA VAL A 4 8.49 4.84 4.43
C VAL A 4 7.59 5.96 3.92
N GLN A 5 7.22 5.88 2.64
CA GLN A 5 6.35 6.85 1.99
C GLN A 5 4.96 6.64 2.57
N GLU A 6 4.56 7.44 3.56
CA GLU A 6 3.18 7.52 4.00
C GLU A 6 2.33 8.03 2.82
N LYS A 7 1.77 7.09 2.07
CA LYS A 7 0.87 7.41 0.96
C LYS A 7 -0.44 7.89 1.55
N ASN A 8 -0.75 9.18 1.38
CA ASN A 8 -1.97 9.76 1.91
C ASN A 8 -3.19 9.14 1.19
N PRO A 9 -4.02 8.34 1.89
CA PRO A 9 -5.13 7.61 1.28
C PRO A 9 -6.19 8.55 0.71
N THR A 10 -6.30 9.77 1.25
CA THR A 10 -7.20 10.82 0.76
C THR A 10 -6.78 11.33 -0.61
N LEU A 11 -5.47 11.47 -0.84
CA LEU A 11 -4.91 11.87 -2.13
C LEU A 11 -5.07 10.75 -3.18
N ALA A 12 -4.88 9.50 -2.78
CA ALA A 12 -5.13 8.34 -3.64
C ALA A 12 -6.63 8.21 -4.03
N ALA A 13 -7.54 8.53 -3.09
CA ALA A 13 -8.97 8.56 -3.35
C ALA A 13 -9.37 9.68 -4.32
N ILE A 14 -8.88 10.91 -4.11
CA ILE A 14 -9.13 12.05 -5.01
C ILE A 14 -8.56 11.78 -6.42
N LEU A 15 -7.38 11.15 -6.51
CA LEU A 15 -6.77 10.78 -7.78
C LEU A 15 -7.55 9.68 -8.52
N SER A 16 -8.17 8.74 -7.78
CA SER A 16 -9.10 7.75 -8.34
C SER A 16 -10.42 8.35 -8.81
N VAL A 17 -10.89 9.43 -8.18
CA VAL A 17 -12.10 10.18 -8.60
C VAL A 17 -11.84 10.96 -9.88
N LEU A 18 -10.64 11.51 -10.07
CA LEU A 18 -10.27 12.27 -11.27
C LEU A 18 -10.06 11.36 -12.51
N ILE A 19 -9.44 10.19 -12.36
CA ILE A 19 -9.28 9.19 -13.42
C ILE A 19 -9.38 7.78 -12.83
N ASN A 20 -10.40 7.03 -13.23
CA ASN A 20 -10.56 5.62 -12.83
C ASN A 20 -9.30 4.80 -13.20
N GLY A 21 -8.56 4.34 -12.19
CA GLY A 21 -7.33 3.55 -12.35
C GLY A 21 -6.03 4.24 -11.91
N LEU A 22 -6.01 5.57 -11.76
CA LEU A 22 -4.80 6.31 -11.34
C LEU A 22 -4.40 6.05 -9.87
N GLY A 23 -5.37 5.82 -8.97
CA GLY A 23 -5.07 5.49 -7.58
C GLY A 23 -4.37 4.13 -7.40
N GLN A 24 -4.65 3.17 -8.29
CA GLN A 24 -3.97 1.86 -8.29
C GLN A 24 -2.51 1.98 -8.79
N ILE A 25 -2.25 2.89 -9.74
CA ILE A 25 -0.90 3.26 -10.18
C ILE A 25 -0.15 4.00 -9.06
N TYR A 26 -0.81 4.92 -8.36
CA TYR A 26 -0.24 5.62 -7.20
C TYR A 26 0.12 4.65 -6.07
N ASN A 27 -0.66 3.57 -5.88
CA ASN A 27 -0.35 2.53 -4.91
C ASN A 27 0.84 1.63 -5.34
N GLY A 28 1.43 1.84 -6.52
CA GLY A 28 2.57 1.08 -7.05
C GLY A 28 2.19 -0.21 -7.78
N GLN A 29 0.89 -0.49 -7.94
CA GLN A 29 0.37 -1.68 -8.62
C GLN A 29 0.03 -1.33 -10.10
N VAL A 30 1.06 -0.96 -10.86
CA VAL A 30 0.94 -0.44 -12.25
C VAL A 30 0.18 -1.43 -13.16
N GLY A 31 0.44 -2.72 -13.04
CA GLY A 31 -0.24 -3.76 -13.83
C GLY A 31 -1.76 -3.79 -13.62
N LYS A 32 -2.22 -3.66 -12.38
CA LYS A 32 -3.66 -3.61 -12.06
C LYS A 32 -4.30 -2.30 -12.50
N GLY A 33 -3.56 -1.19 -12.41
CA GLY A 33 -4.02 0.11 -12.91
C GLY A 33 -4.32 0.10 -14.41
N ILE A 34 -3.43 -0.49 -15.21
CA ILE A 34 -3.61 -0.62 -16.66
C ILE A 34 -4.81 -1.53 -17.01
N GLN A 35 -5.00 -2.63 -16.28
CA GLN A 35 -6.16 -3.51 -16.47
C GLN A 35 -7.49 -2.78 -16.20
N ILE A 36 -7.56 -1.97 -15.15
CA ILE A 36 -8.77 -1.20 -14.81
C ILE A 36 -9.07 -0.13 -15.87
N ILE A 37 -8.04 0.56 -16.38
CA ILE A 37 -8.19 1.53 -17.47
C ILE A 37 -8.70 0.83 -18.75
N GLY A 38 -8.13 -0.33 -19.09
CA GLY A 38 -8.55 -1.11 -20.26
C GLY A 38 -10.01 -1.59 -20.16
N ILE A 39 -10.40 -2.11 -19.00
CA ILE A 39 -11.80 -2.51 -18.73
C ILE A 39 -12.73 -1.30 -18.81
N GLN A 40 -12.32 -0.12 -18.35
CA GLN A 40 -13.14 1.09 -18.46
C GLN A 40 -13.31 1.59 -19.90
N ILE A 41 -12.31 1.46 -20.76
CA ILE A 41 -12.44 1.79 -22.19
C ILE A 41 -13.42 0.83 -22.87
N ILE A 42 -13.33 -0.47 -22.55
CA ILE A 42 -14.26 -1.49 -23.06
C ILE A 42 -15.68 -1.22 -22.54
N ASN A 43 -15.84 -0.92 -21.25
CA ASN A 43 -17.13 -0.53 -20.68
C ASN A 43 -17.67 0.74 -21.35
N ALA A 44 -16.86 1.78 -21.58
CA ALA A 44 -17.31 3.01 -22.25
C ALA A 44 -17.85 2.73 -23.67
N LEU A 45 -17.24 1.79 -24.40
CA LEU A 45 -17.73 1.32 -25.69
C LEU A 45 -19.02 0.48 -25.58
N LEU A 46 -19.15 -0.37 -24.55
CA LEU A 46 -20.35 -1.18 -24.28
C LEU A 46 -21.51 -0.37 -23.66
N THR A 47 -21.22 0.77 -23.02
CA THR A 47 -22.19 1.58 -22.24
C THR A 47 -23.07 2.46 -23.12
N SER A 48 -22.91 2.42 -24.44
CA SER A 48 -23.47 3.44 -25.33
C SER A 48 -24.94 3.83 -25.07
N ILE A 49 -25.84 2.98 -24.53
CA ILE A 49 -27.18 3.51 -24.15
C ILE A 49 -27.82 3.06 -22.79
N PHE A 50 -27.62 1.87 -22.19
CA PHE A 50 -28.32 1.56 -20.89
C PHE A 50 -27.63 0.59 -19.92
N ILE A 51 -27.03 -0.49 -20.42
CA ILE A 51 -26.53 -1.57 -19.55
C ILE A 51 -25.33 -1.11 -18.71
N GLY A 52 -24.44 -0.32 -19.29
CA GLY A 52 -23.21 0.10 -18.61
C GLY A 52 -23.40 1.03 -17.41
N PHE A 53 -24.57 1.68 -17.25
CA PHE A 53 -24.84 2.51 -16.07
C PHE A 53 -24.95 1.66 -14.79
N PHE A 54 -25.66 0.53 -14.87
CA PHE A 54 -25.81 -0.39 -13.73
C PHE A 54 -24.52 -1.16 -13.46
N THR A 55 -23.87 -1.69 -14.51
CA THR A 55 -22.60 -2.41 -14.36
C THR A 55 -21.50 -1.48 -13.85
N GLY A 56 -21.44 -0.25 -14.37
CA GLY A 56 -20.49 0.77 -13.93
C GLY A 56 -20.68 1.18 -12.47
N ALA A 57 -21.93 1.37 -12.01
CA ALA A 57 -22.22 1.67 -10.61
C ALA A 57 -21.80 0.54 -9.65
N ILE A 58 -22.07 -0.73 -10.02
CA ILE A 58 -21.69 -1.89 -9.21
C ILE A 58 -20.16 -2.01 -9.14
N VAL A 59 -19.47 -1.92 -10.29
CA VAL A 59 -18.00 -1.99 -10.34
C VAL A 59 -17.37 -0.82 -9.59
N TYR A 60 -17.94 0.39 -9.68
CA TYR A 60 -17.45 1.55 -8.96
C TYR A 60 -17.50 1.32 -7.44
N ILE A 61 -18.65 0.93 -6.90
CA ILE A 61 -18.81 0.64 -5.46
C ILE A 61 -17.86 -0.49 -5.03
N TRP A 62 -17.76 -1.56 -5.83
CA TRP A 62 -16.84 -2.66 -5.55
C TRP A 62 -15.37 -2.21 -5.57
N SER A 63 -14.96 -1.40 -6.54
CA SER A 63 -13.59 -0.89 -6.66
C SER A 63 -13.19 0.01 -5.48
N VAL A 64 -14.14 0.78 -4.96
CA VAL A 64 -13.95 1.61 -3.77
C VAL A 64 -13.72 0.72 -2.56
N TYR A 65 -14.58 -0.29 -2.36
CA TYR A 65 -14.44 -1.26 -1.27
C TYR A 65 -13.11 -2.05 -1.34
N ASP A 66 -12.74 -2.50 -2.53
CA ASP A 66 -11.47 -3.19 -2.78
C ASP A 66 -10.27 -2.28 -2.47
N ALA A 67 -10.29 -1.03 -2.93
CA ALA A 67 -9.24 -0.06 -2.64
C ALA A 67 -9.09 0.21 -1.13
N TYR A 68 -10.19 0.36 -0.39
CA TYR A 68 -10.14 0.52 1.06
C TYR A 68 -9.56 -0.72 1.76
N THR A 69 -9.98 -1.91 1.35
CA THR A 69 -9.53 -3.17 1.96
C THR A 69 -8.05 -3.42 1.71
N VAL A 70 -7.60 -3.21 0.46
CA VAL A 70 -6.19 -3.37 0.07
C VAL A 70 -5.30 -2.35 0.78
N ALA A 71 -5.74 -1.09 0.91
CA ALA A 71 -5.00 -0.07 1.64
C ALA A 71 -4.84 -0.45 3.13
N LYS A 72 -5.89 -0.97 3.77
CA LYS A 72 -5.83 -1.43 5.16
C LYS A 72 -4.84 -2.57 5.34
N GLN A 73 -4.91 -3.60 4.48
CA GLN A 73 -4.01 -4.74 4.53
C GLN A 73 -2.54 -4.34 4.34
N PHE A 74 -2.26 -3.38 3.45
CA PHE A 74 -0.90 -2.89 3.22
C PHE A 74 -0.30 -2.24 4.47
N ASN A 75 -1.10 -1.46 5.22
CA ASN A 75 -0.65 -0.83 6.46
C ASN A 75 -0.34 -1.88 7.54
N GLU A 76 -1.18 -2.90 7.67
CA GLU A 76 -0.97 -4.00 8.62
C GLU A 76 0.28 -4.82 8.27
N GLN A 77 0.49 -5.13 6.98
CA GLN A 77 1.67 -5.87 6.52
C GLN A 77 2.96 -5.08 6.71
N ASN A 78 2.98 -3.79 6.37
CA ASN A 78 4.16 -2.93 6.59
C ASN A 78 4.51 -2.83 8.07
N GLN A 79 3.51 -2.71 8.95
CA GLN A 79 3.73 -2.68 10.39
C GLN A 79 4.32 -4.01 10.89
N GLN A 80 3.77 -5.14 10.45
CA GLN A 80 4.30 -6.46 10.81
C GLN A 80 5.73 -6.66 10.30
N GLN A 81 6.03 -6.24 9.07
CA GLN A 81 7.39 -6.28 8.53
C GLN A 81 8.36 -5.41 9.33
N PHE A 82 7.95 -4.20 9.75
CA PHE A 82 8.77 -3.35 10.62
C PHE A 82 9.04 -4.04 11.97
N LEU A 83 8.03 -4.65 12.58
CA LEU A 83 8.17 -5.35 13.85
C LEU A 83 9.01 -6.63 13.73
N ALA A 84 8.89 -7.38 12.63
CA ALA A 84 9.66 -8.58 12.37
C ALA A 84 11.14 -8.27 12.07
N ASN A 85 11.41 -7.14 11.40
CA ASN A 85 12.76 -6.71 11.06
C ASN A 85 13.40 -5.80 12.12
N THR A 86 12.76 -5.60 13.28
CA THR A 86 13.35 -4.82 14.38
C THR A 86 13.34 -5.56 15.71
N LYS A 87 14.45 -5.45 16.45
CA LYS A 87 14.60 -5.88 17.84
C LYS A 87 14.65 -4.66 18.76
N GLN A 88 14.22 -4.81 20.01
CA GLN A 88 14.41 -3.77 21.03
C GLN A 88 15.80 -3.86 21.64
N CYS A 89 16.47 -2.71 21.76
CA CYS A 89 17.76 -2.64 22.44
C CYS A 89 17.56 -2.75 23.96
N PRO A 90 18.23 -3.67 24.67
CA PRO A 90 18.06 -3.85 26.12
C PRO A 90 18.62 -2.68 26.95
N ARG A 91 19.45 -1.81 26.34
CA ARG A 91 20.10 -0.67 27.00
C ARG A 91 19.27 0.62 26.95
N CYS A 92 18.58 0.89 25.84
CA CYS A 92 17.85 2.16 25.64
C CYS A 92 16.39 2.00 25.21
N ALA A 93 15.87 0.76 25.10
CA ALA A 93 14.50 0.42 24.70
C ALA A 93 14.08 0.83 23.27
N GLU A 94 14.99 1.43 22.49
CA GLU A 94 14.72 1.84 21.11
C GLU A 94 14.66 0.64 20.14
N ARG A 95 13.83 0.74 19.08
CA ARG A 95 13.73 -0.29 18.05
C ARG A 95 14.86 -0.14 17.03
N VAL A 96 15.66 -1.18 16.88
CA VAL A 96 16.76 -1.22 15.91
C VAL A 96 16.59 -2.41 14.97
N ASN A 97 17.19 -2.33 13.78
CA ASN A 97 17.16 -3.45 12.84
C ASN A 97 17.71 -4.74 13.50
N ILE A 98 17.08 -5.88 13.24
CA ILE A 98 17.51 -7.20 13.76
C ILE A 98 18.97 -7.52 13.41
N ASP A 99 19.44 -7.07 12.24
CA ASP A 99 20.80 -7.27 11.72
C ASP A 99 21.80 -6.21 12.22
N ALA A 100 21.34 -5.23 13.01
CA ALA A 100 22.22 -4.22 13.57
C ALA A 100 23.23 -4.88 14.53
N LYS A 101 24.52 -4.67 14.25
CA LYS A 101 25.64 -5.02 15.13
C LYS A 101 25.82 -4.03 16.27
N VAL A 102 25.48 -2.75 16.04
CA VAL A 102 25.61 -1.67 17.02
C VAL A 102 24.35 -0.81 17.00
N CYS A 103 23.83 -0.45 18.19
CA CYS A 103 22.69 0.45 18.32
C CYS A 103 23.08 1.90 17.99
N ARG A 104 22.36 2.54 17.06
CA ARG A 104 22.60 3.94 16.64
C ARG A 104 22.42 4.97 17.76
N TYR A 105 21.59 4.67 18.77
CA TYR A 105 21.21 5.65 19.80
C TYR A 105 22.06 5.58 21.06
N CYS A 106 22.45 4.37 21.50
CA CYS A 106 23.21 4.17 22.74
C CYS A 106 24.57 3.47 22.55
N ASN A 107 24.96 3.16 21.30
CA ASN A 107 26.19 2.43 20.97
C ASN A 107 26.34 1.05 21.64
N HIS A 108 25.26 0.43 22.09
CA HIS A 108 25.30 -0.95 22.57
C HIS A 108 25.62 -1.91 21.42
N GLU A 109 26.65 -2.74 21.60
CA GLU A 109 27.02 -3.80 20.67
C GLU A 109 26.19 -5.06 20.93
N PHE A 110 25.56 -5.57 19.88
CA PHE A 110 24.82 -6.83 19.92
C PHE A 110 25.79 -7.95 19.61
N THR A 111 26.15 -8.73 20.61
CA THR A 111 26.90 -9.97 20.39
C THR A 111 26.01 -10.94 19.60
N PRO A 112 26.44 -11.41 18.42
CA PRO A 112 25.73 -12.49 17.75
C PRO A 112 25.75 -13.71 18.69
N ALA A 113 24.62 -14.40 18.81
CA ALA A 113 24.58 -15.68 19.51
C ALA A 113 25.66 -16.57 18.88
N LYS A 114 26.56 -17.13 19.71
CA LYS A 114 27.55 -18.09 19.24
C LYS A 114 26.78 -19.24 18.60
N VAL A 115 26.90 -19.34 17.28
CA VAL A 115 26.42 -20.48 16.48
C VAL A 115 27.22 -21.71 16.89
#